data_AF-A0A3V8PFM6-F1
#
_entry.id   AF-A0A3V8PFM6-F1
#
_cell.length_a   1.000
_cell.length_b   1.000
_cell.length_c   1.000
_cell.angle_alpha   90.00
_cell.angle_beta   90.00
_cell.angle_gamma   90.00
#
_symmetry.space_group_name_H-M   'P 1'
#
loop_
_entity.id
_entity.type
_entity.pdbx_description
1 polymer ?
#
loop_
_entity_poly.entity_id
_entity_poly.type
_entity_poly.pdbx_seq_one_letter_code
_entity_poly.pdbx_strand_id
1 'polypeptide(L)'
;MAMDAFAKVRDDKYPQISKSWRAHRENLNTLFSYPPDIRKAIYTTNAIESLNCVIRAAIKKRKVFPTDDSVRKVIYLAIKDASKKWSMPIQNWRLAMSRFIIEFGDRLSDHL
;
A
#
# COMPACT_ATOMS: atom_id res chain seq x y z
N MET A 1 1.99 21.78 -14.40
CA MET A 1 1.80 21.00 -13.14
C MET A 1 2.93 19.98 -13.01
N ALA A 2 3.26 19.46 -11.82
CA ALA A 2 4.41 18.56 -11.63
C ALA A 2 4.41 17.31 -12.54
N MET A 3 3.23 16.80 -12.89
CA MET A 3 3.05 15.69 -13.83
C MET A 3 3.47 16.04 -15.27
N ASP A 4 3.26 17.29 -15.71
CA ASP A 4 3.68 17.73 -17.05
C ASP A 4 5.21 17.88 -17.13
N ALA A 5 5.83 18.30 -16.02
CA ALA A 5 7.29 18.35 -15.91
C ALA A 5 7.90 16.94 -15.93
N PHE A 6 7.29 15.98 -15.22
CA PHE A 6 7.71 14.57 -15.27
C PHE A 6 7.61 14.01 -16.69
N ALA A 7 6.47 14.23 -17.36
CA ALA A 7 6.23 13.75 -18.72
C ALA A 7 7.28 14.26 -19.71
N LYS A 8 7.64 15.55 -19.65
CA LYS A 8 8.68 16.14 -20.51
C LYS A 8 10.04 15.46 -20.39
N VAL A 9 10.39 14.94 -19.21
CA VAL A 9 11.71 14.35 -18.95
C VAL A 9 11.72 12.84 -19.18
N ARG A 10 10.58 12.16 -18.96
CA ARG A 10 10.53 10.69 -18.89
C ARG A 10 9.72 10.01 -20.00
N ASP A 11 8.90 10.75 -20.76
CA ASP A 11 8.02 10.14 -21.77
C ASP A 11 8.80 9.57 -22.97
N ASP A 12 9.99 10.09 -23.27
CA ASP A 12 10.85 9.55 -24.33
C ASP A 12 11.22 8.07 -24.08
N LYS A 13 11.49 7.71 -22.82
CA LYS A 13 11.86 6.33 -22.43
C LYS A 13 10.69 5.51 -21.88
N TYR A 14 9.75 6.17 -21.18
CA TYR A 14 8.68 5.50 -20.44
C TYR A 14 7.32 6.17 -20.66
N PRO A 15 6.82 6.22 -21.90
CA PRO A 15 5.59 6.96 -22.25
C PRO A 15 4.34 6.40 -21.55
N GLN A 16 4.34 5.11 -21.21
CA GLN A 16 3.20 4.47 -20.56
C GLN A 16 2.98 4.93 -19.12
N ILE A 17 4.02 5.38 -18.43
CA ILE A 17 3.91 5.83 -17.04
C ILE A 17 2.99 7.06 -17.00
N SER A 18 3.35 8.13 -17.71
CA SER A 18 2.55 9.35 -17.70
C SER A 18 1.13 9.14 -18.23
N LYS A 19 0.94 8.22 -19.20
CA LYS A 19 -0.38 7.83 -19.69
C LYS A 19 -1.23 7.18 -18.60
N SER A 20 -0.68 6.21 -17.86
CA SER A 20 -1.36 5.53 -16.75
C SER A 20 -1.72 6.52 -15.62
N TRP A 21 -0.80 7.42 -15.26
CA TRP A 21 -1.04 8.41 -14.21
C TRP A 21 -2.14 9.40 -14.59
N ARG A 22 -2.19 9.83 -15.86
CA ARG A 22 -3.28 10.66 -16.38
C ARG A 22 -4.62 9.93 -16.38
N ALA A 23 -4.64 8.66 -16.79
CA ALA A 23 -5.85 7.85 -16.84
C ALA A 23 -6.45 7.60 -15.44
N HIS A 24 -5.61 7.41 -14.42
CA HIS A 24 -6.05 7.17 -13.04
C HIS A 24 -6.00 8.42 -12.14
N ARG A 25 -5.92 9.60 -12.74
CA ARG A 25 -5.70 10.87 -12.01
C ARG A 25 -6.76 11.13 -10.94
N GLU A 26 -8.02 10.84 -11.24
CA GLU A 26 -9.13 11.05 -10.29
C GLU A 26 -8.93 10.26 -9.00
N ASN A 27 -8.53 8.99 -9.10
CA ASN A 27 -8.25 8.13 -7.95
C ASN A 27 -7.02 8.62 -7.16
N LEU A 28 -6.00 9.11 -7.85
CA LEU A 28 -4.77 9.60 -7.22
C LEU A 28 -4.97 10.95 -6.52
N ASN A 29 -5.88 11.79 -7.01
CA ASN A 29 -6.18 13.09 -6.39
C ASN A 29 -6.70 12.94 -4.95
N THR A 30 -7.48 11.89 -4.67
CA THR A 30 -7.98 11.59 -3.31
C THR A 30 -6.85 11.34 -2.31
N LEU A 31 -5.71 10.81 -2.74
CA LEU A 31 -4.56 10.68 -1.85
C LEU A 31 -4.03 12.07 -1.44
N PHE A 32 -4.02 13.03 -2.38
CA PHE A 32 -3.51 14.38 -2.15
C PHE A 32 -4.44 15.28 -1.35
N SER A 33 -5.73 14.93 -1.19
CA SER A 33 -6.62 15.65 -0.28
C SER A 33 -6.30 15.39 1.19
N TYR A 34 -5.59 14.30 1.50
CA TYR A 34 -5.16 14.02 2.87
C TYR A 34 -3.93 14.85 3.28
N PRO A 35 -3.84 15.24 4.56
CA PRO A 35 -2.65 15.85 5.15
C PRO A 35 -1.37 15.04 4.95
N PRO A 36 -0.19 15.68 5.01
CA PRO A 36 1.10 15.00 4.92
C PRO A 36 1.23 13.80 5.87
N ASP A 37 0.72 13.89 7.09
CA ASP A 37 0.85 12.85 8.12
C ASP A 37 0.06 11.58 7.77
N ILE A 38 -1.17 11.76 7.28
CA ILE A 38 -2.02 10.65 6.80
C ILE A 38 -1.46 10.08 5.51
N ARG A 39 -1.04 10.94 4.56
CA ARG A 39 -0.39 10.49 3.31
C ARG A 39 0.81 9.61 3.60
N LYS A 40 1.67 10.01 4.55
CA LYS A 40 2.85 9.25 4.93
C LYS A 40 2.52 7.87 5.46
N ALA A 41 1.45 7.70 6.22
CA ALA A 41 0.99 6.38 6.63
C ALA A 41 0.54 5.54 5.42
N ILE A 42 -0.19 6.14 4.47
CA ILE A 42 -0.75 5.44 3.30
C ILE A 42 0.33 5.03 2.29
N TYR A 43 1.24 5.93 1.89
CA TYR A 43 2.19 5.65 0.81
C TYR A 43 3.39 4.80 1.27
N THR A 44 3.45 4.36 2.54
CA THR A 44 4.51 3.46 3.00
C THR A 44 4.40 2.10 2.30
N THR A 45 5.11 1.96 1.19
CA THR A 45 5.12 0.74 0.37
C THR A 45 5.67 -0.47 1.12
N ASN A 46 6.46 -0.25 2.18
CA ASN A 46 7.11 -1.30 2.97
C ASN A 46 6.12 -2.32 3.54
N ALA A 47 4.93 -1.90 3.98
CA ALA A 47 3.94 -2.83 4.54
C ALA A 47 3.45 -3.83 3.48
N ILE A 48 3.01 -3.32 2.33
CA ILE A 48 2.51 -4.15 1.22
C ILE A 48 3.63 -4.96 0.57
N GLU A 49 4.79 -4.34 0.32
CA GLU A 49 5.91 -5.04 -0.32
C GLU A 49 6.55 -6.10 0.57
N SER A 50 6.60 -5.90 1.90
CA SER A 50 7.08 -6.92 2.82
C SER A 50 6.18 -8.17 2.79
N LEU A 51 4.85 -7.98 2.75
CA LEU A 51 3.89 -9.07 2.60
C LEU A 51 4.02 -9.76 1.25
N ASN A 52 4.09 -8.99 0.15
CA ASN A 52 4.30 -9.52 -1.19
C ASN A 52 5.60 -10.32 -1.28
N CYS A 53 6.68 -9.88 -0.63
CA CYS A 53 7.93 -10.60 -0.55
C CYS A 53 7.77 -11.97 0.14
N VAL A 54 7.07 -12.01 1.27
CA VAL A 54 6.75 -13.26 2.00
C VAL A 54 5.93 -14.21 1.12
N ILE A 55 4.88 -13.71 0.47
CA ILE A 55 4.02 -14.52 -0.40
C ILE A 55 4.83 -15.07 -1.58
N ARG A 56 5.61 -14.21 -2.26
CA ARG A 56 6.50 -14.62 -3.37
C ARG A 56 7.48 -15.70 -2.91
N ALA A 57 8.08 -15.57 -1.73
CA ALA A 57 9.00 -16.57 -1.19
C ALA A 57 8.31 -17.91 -0.89
N ALA A 58 7.08 -17.88 -0.36
CA ALA A 58 6.31 -19.07 -0.04
C ALA A 58 5.91 -19.87 -1.30
N ILE A 59 5.48 -19.17 -2.36
CA ILE A 59 5.09 -19.81 -3.62
C ILE A 59 6.29 -20.20 -4.49
N LYS A 60 7.44 -19.52 -4.39
CA LYS A 60 8.63 -19.82 -5.22
C LYS A 60 9.09 -21.27 -5.12
N LYS A 61 8.91 -21.90 -3.96
CA LYS A 61 9.26 -23.32 -3.72
C LYS A 61 8.29 -24.31 -4.39
N ARG A 62 7.08 -23.88 -4.78
CA ARG A 62 6.01 -24.71 -5.34
C ARG A 62 5.51 -24.11 -6.65
N LYS A 63 6.03 -24.58 -7.79
CA LYS A 63 5.69 -24.02 -9.11
C LYS A 63 4.27 -24.37 -9.59
N VAL A 64 3.71 -25.47 -9.11
CA VAL A 64 2.36 -25.94 -9.48
C VAL A 64 1.62 -26.34 -8.21
N PHE A 65 0.34 -25.98 -8.16
CA PHE A 65 -0.55 -26.34 -7.08
C PHE A 65 -1.68 -27.21 -7.64
N PRO A 66 -2.05 -28.30 -6.96
CA PRO A 66 -3.06 -29.24 -7.46
C PRO A 66 -4.49 -28.66 -7.40
N THR A 67 -4.77 -27.76 -6.46
CA THR A 67 -6.08 -27.11 -6.29
C THR A 67 -5.95 -25.68 -5.77
N ASP A 68 -6.97 -24.85 -5.97
CA ASP A 68 -7.00 -23.47 -5.44
C ASP A 68 -6.92 -23.44 -3.91
N ASP A 69 -7.56 -24.39 -3.23
CA ASP A 69 -7.50 -24.50 -1.77
C ASP A 69 -6.09 -24.81 -1.26
N SER A 70 -5.30 -25.56 -2.04
CA SER A 70 -3.90 -25.83 -1.69
C SER A 70 -3.05 -24.55 -1.74
N VAL A 71 -3.27 -23.67 -2.73
CA VAL A 71 -2.63 -22.35 -2.81
C VAL A 71 -3.06 -21.48 -1.64
N ARG A 72 -4.37 -21.40 -1.40
CA ARG A 72 -4.97 -20.60 -0.31
C ARG A 72 -4.38 -21.00 1.04
N LYS A 73 -4.25 -22.30 1.31
CA LYS A 73 -3.67 -22.81 2.56
C LYS A 73 -2.19 -22.41 2.71
N VAL A 74 -1.39 -22.49 1.64
CA VAL A 74 0.02 -22.09 1.68
C VAL A 74 0.17 -20.59 1.92
N ILE A 75 -0.61 -19.77 1.22
CA ILE A 75 -0.60 -18.31 1.43
C ILE A 75 -1.03 -17.98 2.86
N TYR A 76 -2.13 -18.57 3.35
CA TYR A 76 -2.60 -18.36 4.72
C TYR A 76 -1.53 -18.70 5.76
N LEU A 77 -0.88 -19.86 5.63
CA LEU A 77 0.18 -20.26 6.57
C LEU A 77 1.40 -19.32 6.52
N ALA A 78 1.78 -18.85 5.33
CA ALA A 78 2.87 -17.90 5.17
C ALA A 78 2.56 -16.55 5.83
N ILE A 79 1.34 -16.03 5.64
CA ILE A 79 0.87 -14.78 6.26
C ILE A 79 0.82 -14.94 7.78
N LYS A 80 0.25 -16.05 8.27
CA LYS A 80 0.15 -16.35 9.71
C LYS A 80 1.51 -16.45 10.38
N ASP A 81 2.53 -16.97 9.69
CA ASP A 81 3.88 -17.02 10.26
C ASP A 81 4.57 -15.66 10.24
N ALA A 82 4.41 -14.90 9.15
CA ALA A 82 4.94 -13.55 9.05
C ALA A 82 4.31 -12.58 10.07
N SER A 83 3.00 -12.72 10.33
CA SER A 83 2.27 -11.84 11.25
C SER A 83 2.78 -11.92 12.69
N LYS A 84 3.40 -13.04 13.09
CA LYS A 84 4.04 -13.16 14.41
C LYS A 84 5.18 -12.15 14.61
N LYS A 85 5.76 -11.63 13.52
CA LYS A 85 6.85 -10.65 13.55
C LYS A 85 6.36 -9.20 13.45
N TRP A 86 5.06 -8.97 13.27
CA TRP A 86 4.47 -7.63 13.17
C TRP A 86 4.20 -7.04 14.56
N SER A 87 5.26 -6.86 15.35
CA SER A 87 5.18 -6.29 16.70
C SER A 87 5.40 -4.77 16.72
N MET A 88 6.01 -4.21 15.68
CA MET A 88 6.36 -2.79 15.64
C MET A 88 5.21 -1.94 15.09
N PRO A 89 4.87 -0.80 15.72
CA PRO A 89 3.85 0.10 15.22
C PRO A 89 4.31 0.81 13.94
N ILE A 90 3.34 1.26 13.15
CA ILE A 90 3.61 2.05 11.94
C ILE A 90 4.36 3.34 12.32
N GLN A 91 5.39 3.68 11.54
CA GLN A 91 6.19 4.87 11.80
C GLN A 91 5.32 6.14 11.69
N ASN A 92 5.40 7.02 12.68
CA ASN A 92 4.59 8.25 12.81
C ASN A 92 3.07 8.00 12.96
N TRP A 93 2.66 6.79 13.33
CA TRP A 93 1.24 6.45 13.50
C TRP A 93 0.51 7.37 14.47
N ARG A 94 1.15 7.77 15.58
CA ARG A 94 0.53 8.67 16.57
C ARG A 94 0.14 10.02 15.96
N LEU A 95 1.01 10.59 15.12
CA LEU A 95 0.75 11.87 14.45
C LEU A 95 -0.37 11.74 13.41
N ALA A 96 -0.35 10.66 12.63
CA ALA A 96 -1.42 10.35 11.70
C ALA A 96 -2.76 10.15 12.43
N MET A 97 -2.77 9.45 13.56
CA MET A 97 -3.96 9.22 14.39
C MET A 97 -4.54 10.52 14.95
N SER A 98 -3.70 11.41 15.49
CA SER A 98 -4.15 12.74 15.91
C SER A 98 -4.82 13.50 14.77
N ARG A 99 -4.29 13.37 13.55
CA ARG A 99 -4.88 14.01 12.37
C ARG A 99 -6.19 13.35 11.92
N PHE A 100 -6.30 12.02 12.00
CA PHE A 100 -7.54 11.29 11.75
C PHE A 100 -8.65 11.71 12.72
N ILE A 101 -8.33 11.90 14.00
CA ILE A 101 -9.30 12.37 15.01
C ILE A 101 -9.81 13.78 14.68
N ILE A 102 -8.95 14.67 14.20
CA ILE A 102 -9.34 16.04 13.82
C ILE A 102 -10.25 16.04 12.58
N GLU A 103 -9.94 15.22 11.58
CA GLU A 103 -10.64 15.25 10.28
C GLU A 103 -11.89 14.35 10.24
N PHE A 104 -11.93 13.29 11.05
CA PHE A 104 -12.97 12.25 11.02
C PHE A 104 -13.40 11.83 12.44
N GLY A 105 -13.35 12.74 13.40
CA GLY A 105 -13.64 12.45 14.82
C GLY A 105 -15.03 11.89 15.07
N ASP A 106 -16.01 12.29 14.26
CA ASP A 106 -17.39 11.77 14.24
C ASP A 106 -17.48 10.28 13.88
N ARG A 107 -16.48 9.74 13.17
CA ARG A 107 -16.39 8.33 12.78
C ARG A 107 -15.53 7.48 13.72
N LEU A 108 -14.81 8.14 14.62
CA LEU A 108 -13.87 7.49 15.55
C LEU A 108 -14.40 7.44 16.98
N SER A 109 -15.51 8.12 17.27
CA SER A 109 -16.16 8.11 18.59
C SER A 109 -16.57 6.72 19.07
N ASP A 110 -16.83 5.78 18.16
CA ASP A 110 -17.22 4.40 18.48
C ASP A 110 -16.01 3.48 18.74
N HIS A 111 -14.79 3.97 18.52
CA HIS A 111 -13.55 3.19 18.54
C HIS A 111 -12.43 3.81 19.39
N LEU A 112 -12.75 4.88 20.14
CA LEU A 112 -11.87 5.55 21.11
C LEU A 112 -12.04 4.97 22.51
#